data_AF-A0A846DGD1-F1
#
_entry.id   AF-A0A846DGD1-F1
#
_cell.length_a   1.000
_cell.length_b   1.000
_cell.length_c   1.000
_cell.angle_alpha   90.00
_cell.angle_beta   90.00
_cell.angle_gamma   90.00
#
_symmetry.space_group_name_H-M   'P 1'
#
loop_
_entity.id
_entity.type
_entity.pdbx_description
1 polymer ?
#
loop_
_entity_poly.entity_id
_entity_poly.type
_entity_poly.pdbx_seq_one_letter_code
_entity_poly.pdbx_strand_id
1 'polypeptide(L)'
;LPISPPPIEDINNLKEFCRYVIYHITLWHSWVNDAQADEGGEIFYNSLALRNGSFGSEDDPNIAPNILESTNLIYMVNVLTAIKYGYIIKNEDDDIPEEFRTTLASYKKQFADLGYDIGNIRAVINI
;
A
#
# COMPACT_ATOMS: atom_id res chain seq x y z
N LEU A 1 -44.26 1.02 9.95
CA LEU A 1 -44.33 1.89 8.76
C LEU A 1 -43.47 1.24 7.68
N PRO A 2 -43.92 1.13 6.41
CA PRO A 2 -43.04 0.65 5.35
C PRO A 2 -41.91 1.67 5.16
N ILE A 3 -40.68 1.19 5.14
CA ILE A 3 -39.49 2.02 4.94
C ILE A 3 -39.49 2.44 3.47
N SER A 4 -39.57 3.74 3.20
CA SER A 4 -39.39 4.26 1.85
C SER A 4 -37.97 3.94 1.37
N PRO A 5 -37.78 3.57 0.09
CA PRO A 5 -36.45 3.35 -0.44
C PRO A 5 -35.60 4.62 -0.27
N PRO A 6 -34.28 4.47 -0.05
CA PRO A 6 -33.39 5.62 0.04
C PRO A 6 -33.40 6.40 -1.30
N PRO A 7 -33.23 7.73 -1.25
CA PRO A 7 -33.02 8.56 -2.44
C PRO A 7 -31.92 7.99 -3.34
N ILE A 8 -32.07 8.14 -4.65
CA ILE A 8 -31.07 7.68 -5.63
C ILE A 8 -29.70 8.35 -5.42
N GLU A 9 -29.70 9.61 -4.99
CA GLU A 9 -28.49 10.36 -4.66
C GLU A 9 -27.75 9.72 -3.48
N ASP A 10 -28.45 9.34 -2.42
CA ASP A 10 -27.85 8.67 -1.26
C ASP A 10 -27.23 7.32 -1.65
N ILE A 11 -27.90 6.56 -2.53
CA ILE A 11 -27.35 5.30 -3.06
C ILE A 11 -26.08 5.55 -3.88
N ASN A 12 -26.04 6.61 -4.70
CA ASN A 12 -24.85 6.93 -5.49
C ASN A 12 -23.69 7.41 -4.61
N ASN A 13 -23.99 8.25 -3.61
CA ASN A 13 -23.01 8.72 -2.63
C ASN A 13 -22.42 7.55 -1.84
N LEU A 14 -23.26 6.60 -1.41
CA LEU A 14 -22.79 5.39 -0.74
C LEU A 14 -21.87 4.56 -1.64
N LYS A 15 -22.20 4.39 -2.92
CA LYS A 15 -21.36 3.67 -3.88
C LYS A 15 -20.00 4.35 -4.08
N GLU A 16 -19.96 5.67 -4.22
CA GLU A 16 -18.68 6.40 -4.30
C GLU A 16 -17.87 6.28 -3.01
N PHE A 17 -18.52 6.40 -1.85
CA PHE A 17 -17.85 6.19 -0.58
C PHE A 17 -17.27 4.78 -0.46
N CYS A 18 -18.02 3.74 -0.82
CA CYS A 18 -17.51 2.37 -0.84
C CYS A 18 -16.32 2.20 -1.79
N ARG A 19 -16.38 2.77 -3.01
CA ARG A 19 -15.24 2.77 -3.95
C ARG A 19 -14.00 3.42 -3.32
N TYR A 20 -14.19 4.60 -2.71
CA TYR A 20 -13.10 5.33 -2.06
C TYR A 20 -12.46 4.50 -0.94
N VAL A 21 -13.27 3.96 -0.03
CA VAL A 21 -12.76 3.17 1.10
C VAL A 21 -12.05 1.92 0.61
N ILE A 22 -12.69 1.13 -0.26
CA ILE A 22 -12.12 -0.11 -0.79
C ILE A 22 -10.80 0.17 -1.52
N TYR A 23 -10.74 1.21 -2.36
CA TYR A 23 -9.51 1.58 -3.06
C TYR A 23 -8.37 1.91 -2.09
N HIS A 24 -8.63 2.71 -1.06
CA HIS A 24 -7.59 3.19 -0.15
C HIS A 24 -7.08 2.11 0.79
N ILE A 25 -7.96 1.24 1.30
CA ILE A 25 -7.56 0.16 2.22
C ILE A 25 -6.89 -1.02 1.50
N THR A 26 -7.11 -1.15 0.19
CA THR A 26 -6.54 -2.24 -0.61
C THR A 26 -5.35 -1.76 -1.44
N LEU A 27 -5.58 -1.34 -2.68
CA LEU A 27 -4.54 -1.06 -3.67
C LEU A 27 -3.63 0.09 -3.27
N TRP A 28 -4.19 1.21 -2.81
CA TRP A 28 -3.38 2.37 -2.41
C TRP A 28 -2.40 2.02 -1.29
N HIS A 29 -2.91 1.43 -0.20
CA HIS A 29 -2.06 1.03 0.91
C HIS A 29 -1.05 -0.03 0.48
N SER A 30 -1.46 -1.05 -0.28
CA SER A 30 -0.54 -2.09 -0.78
C SER A 30 0.62 -1.48 -1.55
N TRP A 31 0.32 -0.54 -2.46
CA TRP A 31 1.34 0.11 -3.26
C TRP A 31 2.28 0.96 -2.41
N VAL A 32 1.73 1.83 -1.56
CA VAL A 32 2.53 2.79 -0.77
C VAL A 32 3.36 2.07 0.30
N ASN A 33 2.80 1.07 0.97
CA ASN A 33 3.49 0.32 2.01
C ASN A 33 4.54 -0.63 1.44
N ASP A 34 4.19 -1.43 0.43
CA ASP A 34 5.10 -2.47 -0.04
C ASP A 34 6.29 -1.90 -0.85
N ALA A 35 6.17 -0.69 -1.37
CA ALA A 35 7.27 0.02 -2.05
C ALA A 35 8.29 0.67 -1.09
N GLN A 36 8.05 0.68 0.24
CA GLN A 36 8.92 1.40 1.17
C GLN A 36 10.36 0.87 1.19
N ALA A 37 10.56 -0.44 1.04
CA ALA A 37 11.89 -1.05 1.01
C ALA A 37 12.60 -0.78 -0.32
N ASP A 38 11.85 -0.75 -1.43
CA ASP A 38 12.40 -0.43 -2.74
C ASP A 38 12.88 1.03 -2.80
N GLU A 39 12.14 1.96 -2.18
CA GLU A 39 12.47 3.38 -2.20
C GLU A 39 13.36 3.84 -1.05
N GLY A 40 13.37 3.16 0.10
CA GLY A 40 14.03 3.60 1.33
C GLY A 40 14.98 2.56 1.95
N GLY A 41 15.19 1.42 1.30
CA GLY A 41 16.08 0.35 1.78
C GLY A 41 17.58 0.65 1.63
N GLU A 42 17.93 1.67 0.84
CA GLU A 42 19.31 2.10 0.58
C GLU A 42 19.52 3.55 1.02
N ILE A 43 20.31 3.76 2.07
CA ILE A 43 20.48 5.07 2.73
C ILE A 43 21.18 6.11 1.86
N PHE A 44 22.10 5.70 1.00
CA PHE A 44 22.79 6.63 0.11
C PHE A 44 21.95 7.03 -1.11
N TYR A 45 20.95 6.21 -1.47
CA TYR A 45 19.97 6.55 -2.49
C TYR A 45 18.86 7.45 -1.92
N ASN A 46 18.28 7.09 -0.78
CA ASN A 46 17.16 7.83 -0.21
C ASN A 46 17.13 7.77 1.33
N SER A 47 16.58 8.82 1.93
CA SER A 47 16.30 8.88 3.36
C SER A 47 15.18 9.88 3.65
N LEU A 48 14.61 9.81 4.85
CA LEU A 48 13.53 10.73 5.25
C LEU A 48 13.99 12.20 5.37
N ALA A 49 15.30 12.44 5.51
CA ALA A 49 15.90 13.77 5.55
C ALA A 49 17.42 13.73 5.32
N LEU A 50 17.96 14.82 4.79
CA LEU A 50 19.39 15.09 4.68
C LEU A 50 19.85 16.12 5.73
N ARG A 51 21.15 16.18 6.01
CA ARG A 51 21.75 17.03 7.04
C ARG A 51 22.77 18.02 6.47
N ASN A 52 23.15 18.98 7.32
CA ASN A 52 24.33 19.84 7.15
C ASN A 52 24.44 20.59 5.81
N GLY A 53 23.30 20.99 5.25
CA GLY A 53 23.24 21.74 3.99
C GLY A 53 22.84 20.89 2.78
N SER A 54 22.84 19.56 2.91
CA SER A 54 22.23 18.63 1.95
C SER A 54 22.83 18.64 0.54
N PHE A 55 24.05 19.16 0.38
CA PHE A 55 24.77 19.22 -0.89
C PHE A 55 26.17 18.64 -0.75
N GLY A 56 26.45 17.56 -1.49
CA GLY A 56 27.73 16.87 -1.50
C GLY A 56 27.60 15.50 -2.16
N SER A 57 28.59 14.64 -1.93
CA SER A 57 28.55 13.25 -2.39
C SER A 57 27.47 12.46 -1.65
N GLU A 58 26.87 11.46 -2.31
CA GLU A 58 25.84 10.59 -1.72
C GLU A 58 26.34 9.78 -0.51
N ASP A 59 27.64 9.50 -0.47
CA ASP A 59 28.33 8.77 0.60
C ASP A 59 28.93 9.66 1.69
N ASP A 60 28.67 10.98 1.68
CA ASP A 60 29.16 11.89 2.71
C ASP A 60 28.42 11.63 4.05
N PRO A 61 29.11 11.13 5.10
CA PRO A 61 28.50 10.84 6.38
C PRO A 61 28.07 12.10 7.15
N ASN A 62 28.39 13.31 6.68
CA ASN A 62 27.85 14.55 7.23
C ASN A 62 26.49 14.92 6.63
N ILE A 63 26.15 14.39 5.46
CA ILE A 63 24.89 14.68 4.74
C ILE A 63 23.85 13.59 4.99
N ALA A 64 24.24 12.32 4.89
CA ALA A 64 23.35 11.20 5.17
C ALA A 64 22.84 11.22 6.62
N PRO A 65 21.71 10.56 6.96
CA PRO A 65 21.28 10.39 8.34
C PRO A 65 22.39 9.77 9.20
N ASN A 66 22.40 10.07 10.50
CA ASN A 66 23.40 9.46 11.38
C ASN A 66 23.19 7.93 11.48
N ILE A 67 24.15 7.22 12.11
CA ILE A 67 24.12 5.75 12.19
C ILE A 67 22.82 5.23 12.84
N LEU A 68 22.35 5.89 13.90
CA LEU A 68 21.13 5.48 14.60
C LEU A 68 19.89 5.70 13.72
N GLU A 69 19.78 6.85 13.07
CA GLU A 69 18.68 7.18 12.16
C GLU A 69 18.66 6.23 10.95
N SER A 70 19.82 6.00 10.34
CA SER A 70 20.01 5.09 9.20
C SER A 70 19.58 3.66 9.56
N THR A 71 20.03 3.16 10.71
CA THR A 71 19.67 1.82 11.18
C THR A 71 18.16 1.69 11.42
N ASN A 72 17.55 2.69 12.05
CA ASN A 72 16.10 2.69 12.30
C ASN A 72 15.30 2.77 11.01
N LEU A 73 15.73 3.57 10.03
CA LEU A 73 15.06 3.68 8.75
C LEU A 73 15.06 2.34 8.01
N ILE A 74 16.24 1.72 7.84
CA ILE A 74 16.37 0.40 7.20
C ILE A 74 15.50 -0.63 7.94
N TYR A 75 15.56 -0.65 9.28
CA TYR A 75 14.73 -1.56 10.08
C TYR A 75 13.24 -1.35 9.80
N MET A 76 12.75 -0.11 9.86
CA MET A 76 11.33 0.19 9.67
C MET A 76 10.85 -0.23 8.28
N VAL A 77 11.51 0.21 7.21
CA VAL A 77 11.03 -0.09 5.84
C VAL A 77 11.05 -1.58 5.54
N ASN A 78 12.02 -2.34 6.08
CA ASN A 78 12.05 -3.78 5.92
C ASN A 78 10.97 -4.49 6.74
N VAL A 79 10.73 -4.08 7.99
CA VAL A 79 9.68 -4.70 8.82
C VAL A 79 8.29 -4.41 8.27
N LEU A 80 8.02 -3.16 7.90
CA LEU A 80 6.73 -2.71 7.39
C LEU A 80 6.38 -3.38 6.05
N THR A 81 7.38 -3.70 5.22
CA THR A 81 7.15 -4.37 3.93
C THR A 81 7.13 -5.89 4.04
N ALA A 82 7.87 -6.48 4.99
CA ALA A 82 8.01 -7.93 5.09
C ALA A 82 6.83 -8.63 5.78
N ILE A 83 6.10 -7.93 6.66
CA ILE A 83 4.90 -8.50 7.27
C ILE A 83 3.77 -8.49 6.22
N LYS A 84 3.30 -9.69 5.88
CA LYS A 84 2.45 -9.94 4.72
C LYS A 84 1.33 -10.93 5.08
N TYR A 85 0.15 -10.41 5.43
CA TYR A 85 -1.05 -11.18 5.73
C TYR A 85 -2.31 -10.41 5.28
N GLY A 86 -3.33 -11.15 4.83
CA GLY A 86 -4.62 -10.57 4.44
C GLY A 86 -4.61 -10.05 3.01
N TYR A 87 -4.57 -10.95 2.03
CA TYR A 87 -4.62 -10.64 0.61
C TYR A 87 -5.99 -10.93 0.02
N ILE A 88 -6.46 -10.09 -0.93
CA ILE A 88 -7.78 -10.25 -1.54
C ILE A 88 -7.93 -11.62 -2.20
N ILE A 89 -6.93 -12.03 -2.99
CA ILE A 89 -7.00 -13.28 -3.76
C ILE A 89 -6.85 -14.51 -2.86
N LYS A 90 -5.94 -14.46 -1.90
CA LYS A 90 -5.65 -15.56 -0.97
C LYS A 90 -6.76 -15.74 0.06
N ASN A 91 -7.41 -14.64 0.47
CA ASN A 91 -8.60 -14.62 1.32
C ASN A 91 -8.40 -15.42 2.61
N GLU A 92 -7.30 -15.18 3.32
CA GLU A 92 -6.89 -15.97 4.48
C GLU A 92 -7.93 -16.03 5.60
N ASP A 93 -8.74 -14.98 5.75
CA ASP A 93 -9.78 -14.86 6.78
C ASP A 93 -11.18 -15.31 6.31
N ASP A 94 -11.28 -15.78 5.06
CA ASP A 94 -12.54 -16.23 4.44
C ASP A 94 -13.70 -15.20 4.45
N ASP A 95 -13.39 -13.90 4.47
CA ASP A 95 -14.35 -12.81 4.66
C ASP A 95 -14.50 -11.86 3.46
N ILE A 96 -13.71 -12.04 2.39
CA ILE A 96 -13.78 -11.19 1.20
C ILE A 96 -14.84 -11.71 0.21
N PRO A 97 -15.82 -10.88 -0.22
CA PRO A 97 -16.87 -11.31 -1.13
C PRO A 97 -16.36 -11.95 -2.42
N GLU A 98 -16.96 -13.08 -2.81
CA GLU A 98 -16.56 -13.86 -3.99
C GLU A 98 -16.63 -13.03 -5.27
N GLU A 99 -17.65 -12.19 -5.43
CA GLU A 99 -17.79 -11.32 -6.60
C GLU A 99 -16.62 -10.35 -6.74
N PHE A 100 -16.10 -9.83 -5.62
CA PHE A 100 -14.95 -8.93 -5.66
C PHE A 100 -13.69 -9.69 -6.08
N ARG A 101 -13.45 -10.88 -5.51
CA ARG A 101 -12.30 -11.73 -5.83
C ARG A 101 -12.30 -12.19 -7.28
N THR A 102 -13.43 -12.68 -7.76
CA THR A 102 -13.59 -13.18 -9.14
C THR A 102 -13.50 -12.06 -10.16
N THR A 103 -14.09 -10.89 -9.85
CA THR A 103 -13.94 -9.69 -10.70
C THR A 103 -12.47 -9.30 -10.80
N LEU A 104 -11.75 -9.15 -9.69
CA LEU A 104 -10.32 -8.81 -9.71
C LEU A 104 -9.49 -9.87 -10.47
N ALA A 105 -9.75 -11.15 -10.23
CA ALA A 105 -9.08 -12.24 -10.93
C ALA A 105 -9.29 -12.20 -12.45
N SER A 106 -10.45 -11.72 -12.92
CA SER A 106 -10.71 -11.55 -14.37
C SER A 106 -9.82 -10.50 -15.04
N TYR A 107 -9.24 -9.57 -14.27
CA TYR A 107 -8.29 -8.57 -14.75
C TYR A 107 -6.82 -8.97 -14.56
N LYS A 108 -6.53 -10.21 -14.15
CA LYS A 108 -5.16 -10.68 -13.86
C LYS A 108 -4.16 -10.36 -14.97
N LYS A 109 -4.56 -10.56 -16.23
CA LYS A 109 -3.68 -10.29 -17.37
C LYS A 109 -3.37 -8.81 -17.51
N GLN A 110 -4.37 -7.95 -17.40
CA GLN A 110 -4.23 -6.50 -17.56
C GLN A 110 -3.30 -5.90 -16.50
N PHE A 111 -3.36 -6.41 -15.26
CA PHE A 111 -2.40 -6.04 -14.21
C PHE A 111 -1.00 -6.59 -14.50
N ALA A 112 -0.89 -7.85 -14.94
CA ALA A 112 0.40 -8.45 -15.30
C ALA A 112 1.09 -7.72 -16.47
N ASP A 113 0.33 -7.24 -17.46
CA ASP A 113 0.82 -6.43 -18.58
C ASP A 113 1.41 -5.08 -18.09
N LEU A 114 1.02 -4.61 -16.89
CA LEU A 114 1.58 -3.45 -16.21
C LEU A 114 2.70 -3.80 -15.20
N GLY A 115 3.10 -5.07 -15.13
CA GLY A 115 4.11 -5.54 -14.18
C GLY A 115 3.63 -5.69 -12.73
N TYR A 116 2.31 -5.74 -12.49
CA TYR A 116 1.74 -5.87 -11.15
C TYR A 116 1.04 -7.21 -10.96
N ASP A 117 1.35 -7.94 -9.88
CA ASP A 117 0.63 -9.16 -9.51
C ASP A 117 -0.55 -8.84 -8.59
N ILE A 118 -1.77 -9.12 -9.05
CA ILE A 118 -2.99 -8.96 -8.24
C ILE A 118 -2.98 -9.81 -6.96
N GLY A 119 -2.17 -10.87 -6.89
CA GLY A 119 -1.95 -11.66 -5.69
C GLY A 119 -1.32 -10.87 -4.55
N ASN A 120 -0.64 -9.77 -4.85
CA ASN A 120 0.00 -8.89 -3.87
C ASN A 120 -0.91 -7.74 -3.40
N ILE A 121 -2.17 -7.68 -3.83
CA ILE A 121 -3.11 -6.66 -3.33
C ILE A 121 -3.66 -7.11 -1.98
N ARG A 122 -3.29 -6.36 -0.93
CA ARG A 122 -3.77 -6.52 0.44
C ARG A 122 -5.26 -6.17 0.55
N ALA A 123 -5.96 -6.82 1.46
CA ALA A 123 -7.37 -6.63 1.72
C ALA A 123 -7.64 -5.52 2.76
N VAL A 124 -6.68 -5.29 3.66
CA VAL A 124 -6.82 -4.38 4.81
C VAL A 124 -5.51 -3.65 5.12
N ILE A 125 -5.60 -2.63 5.99
CA ILE A 125 -4.46 -1.93 6.57
C ILE A 125 -4.19 -2.52 7.96
N ASN A 126 -3.32 -3.52 8.02
CA ASN A 126 -2.82 -4.10 9.27
C ASN A 126 -1.30 -4.35 9.23
N ILE A 127 -0.67 -3.74 8.21
CA ILE A 127 0.66 -3.90 7.63
C ILE A 127 0.71 -4.74 6.36
#